data_AF-A0A7L4R623-F1
#
_entry.id   AF-A0A7L4R623-F1
#
_cell.length_a   1.000
_cell.length_b   1.000
_cell.length_c   1.000
_cell.angle_alpha   90.00
_cell.angle_beta   90.00
_cell.angle_gamma   90.00
#
_symmetry.space_group_name_H-M   'P 1'
#
loop_
_entity.id
_entity.type
_entity.pdbx_description
1 polymer ?
#
loop_
_entity_poly.entity_id
_entity_poly.type
_entity_poly.pdbx_seq_one_letter_code
_entity_poly.pdbx_strand_id
1 'polypeptide(L)'
;MITTENYFWIVTILALVYTVVIRIIQMKLINQDKTKELQKRMNDLNKDYLSAMKSNNKSRMDSIQKEQNELMPKFNKLMMGQLKVMGVVIVVFLAFMYPVNTLDPFMVDDQTFDLVSLSSAQGEWCGSFAVQCSSSGPWLVDVTAYSGTSEKGTNSTYIYCSRETGILPSPVMKGTLFPITTDKKVYTQNENATVCITAPEGTDRAVGKTDSGTWFMVPLPFTIPVLNANAINGANIWFIVVSIIFGLIFSFVWGKVQKKKPKGEAK
;
A
#
# COMPACT_ATOMS: atom_id res chain seq x y z
N MET A 1 5.24 24.23 -7.62
CA MET A 1 5.29 23.22 -6.53
C MET A 1 3.90 22.62 -6.39
N ILE A 2 3.81 21.30 -6.30
CA ILE A 2 2.53 20.63 -6.01
C ILE A 2 2.28 20.83 -4.51
N THR A 3 1.18 21.48 -4.14
CA THR A 3 0.78 21.59 -2.73
C THR A 3 0.25 20.26 -2.24
N THR A 4 0.28 20.04 -0.93
CA THR A 4 -0.26 18.83 -0.29
C THR A 4 -1.74 18.60 -0.67
N GLU A 5 -2.53 19.67 -0.72
CA GLU A 5 -3.93 19.64 -1.16
C GLU A 5 -4.07 19.22 -2.63
N ASN A 6 -3.24 19.77 -3.52
CA ASN A 6 -3.27 19.40 -4.94
C ASN A 6 -2.86 17.93 -5.13
N TYR A 7 -1.88 17.46 -4.36
CA TYR A 7 -1.42 16.07 -4.42
C TYR A 7 -2.53 15.09 -4.00
N PHE A 8 -3.29 15.39 -2.94
CA PHE A 8 -4.46 14.61 -2.54
C PHE A 8 -5.45 14.41 -3.71
N TRP A 9 -5.78 15.48 -4.43
CA TRP A 9 -6.70 15.41 -5.57
C TRP A 9 -6.11 14.63 -6.74
N ILE A 10 -4.81 14.80 -7.01
CA ILE A 10 -4.11 14.06 -8.08
C ILE A 10 -4.19 12.55 -7.84
N VAL A 11 -3.83 12.08 -6.63
CA VAL A 11 -3.88 10.64 -6.29
C VAL A 11 -5.32 10.10 -6.39
N THR A 12 -6.29 10.90 -5.95
CA THR A 12 -7.72 10.53 -6.01
C THR A 12 -8.21 10.40 -7.46
N ILE A 13 -7.86 11.34 -8.34
CA ILE A 13 -8.21 11.29 -9.78
C ILE A 13 -7.52 10.11 -10.45
N LEU A 14 -6.25 9.85 -10.14
CA LEU A 14 -5.54 8.68 -10.67
C LEU A 14 -6.21 7.37 -10.27
N ALA A 15 -6.65 7.23 -9.01
CA ALA A 15 -7.40 6.06 -8.54
C ALA A 15 -8.72 5.88 -9.31
N LEU A 16 -9.44 6.98 -9.58
CA LEU A 16 -10.67 6.95 -10.39
C LEU A 16 -10.42 6.45 -11.81
N VAL A 17 -9.42 7.03 -12.48
CA VAL A 17 -9.04 6.64 -13.85
C VAL A 17 -8.61 5.17 -13.87
N TYR A 18 -7.81 4.75 -12.89
CA TYR A 18 -7.41 3.35 -12.72
C TYR A 18 -8.62 2.41 -12.62
N THR A 19 -9.59 2.71 -11.75
CA THR A 19 -10.81 1.89 -11.60
C THR A 19 -11.58 1.75 -12.91
N VAL A 20 -11.69 2.83 -13.70
CA VAL A 20 -12.35 2.80 -15.02
C VAL A 20 -11.55 1.94 -16.00
N VAL A 21 -10.23 2.09 -16.06
CA VAL A 21 -9.35 1.31 -16.94
C VAL A 21 -9.43 -0.19 -16.60
N ILE A 22 -9.31 -0.55 -15.33
CA ILE A 22 -9.42 -1.94 -14.87
C ILE A 22 -10.77 -2.52 -15.25
N ARG A 23 -11.86 -1.74 -15.15
CA ARG A 23 -13.19 -2.20 -15.53
C ARG A 23 -13.28 -2.52 -17.02
N ILE A 24 -12.75 -1.64 -17.87
CA ILE A 24 -12.72 -1.86 -19.32
C ILE A 24 -11.95 -3.15 -19.65
N ILE A 25 -10.79 -3.35 -19.02
CA ILE A 25 -9.96 -4.56 -19.18
C ILE A 25 -10.74 -5.81 -18.75
N GLN A 26 -11.37 -5.79 -17.57
CA GLN A 26 -12.15 -6.90 -17.06
C GLN A 26 -13.33 -7.25 -17.98
N MET A 27 -14.05 -6.25 -18.50
CA MET A 27 -15.16 -6.47 -19.43
C MET A 27 -14.71 -7.07 -20.76
N LYS A 28 -13.52 -6.70 -21.24
CA LYS A 28 -12.97 -7.20 -22.50
C LYS A 28 -12.40 -8.62 -22.37
N LEU A 29 -11.79 -8.94 -21.23
CA LEU A 29 -11.09 -10.21 -21.04
C LEU A 29 -11.94 -11.30 -20.36
N ILE A 30 -12.97 -10.94 -19.59
CA ILE A 30 -13.82 -11.89 -18.86
C ILE A 30 -15.18 -11.99 -19.55
N ASN A 31 -15.52 -13.19 -20.02
CA ASN A 31 -16.88 -13.48 -20.50
C ASN A 31 -17.81 -13.71 -19.30
N GLN A 32 -18.46 -12.63 -18.85
CA GLN A 32 -19.34 -12.65 -17.68
C GLN A 32 -20.52 -13.63 -17.83
N ASP A 33 -21.03 -13.83 -19.03
CA ASP A 33 -22.19 -14.70 -19.27
C ASP A 33 -21.81 -16.16 -19.06
N LYS A 34 -20.65 -16.60 -19.59
CA LYS A 34 -20.12 -17.95 -19.34
C LYS A 34 -19.81 -18.18 -17.87
N THR A 35 -19.27 -17.18 -17.17
CA THR A 35 -19.02 -17.29 -15.73
C THR A 35 -20.32 -17.44 -14.94
N LYS A 36 -21.35 -16.63 -15.24
CA LYS A 36 -22.66 -16.71 -14.59
C LYS A 36 -23.36 -18.03 -14.87
N GLU A 37 -23.32 -18.51 -16.12
CA GLU A 37 -23.91 -19.80 -16.50
C GLU A 37 -23.24 -20.95 -15.74
N LEU A 38 -21.90 -20.98 -15.71
CA LEU A 38 -21.17 -22.04 -15.03
C LEU A 38 -21.38 -22.00 -13.51
N GLN A 39 -21.41 -20.81 -12.90
CA GLN A 39 -21.73 -20.65 -11.48
C GLN A 39 -23.14 -21.13 -11.16
N LYS A 40 -24.13 -20.84 -12.03
CA LYS A 40 -25.50 -21.32 -11.85
C LYS A 40 -25.57 -22.84 -11.91
N ARG A 41 -24.99 -23.47 -12.94
CA ARG A 41 -24.96 -24.94 -13.07
C ARG A 41 -24.27 -25.60 -11.88
N MET A 42 -23.14 -25.05 -11.42
CA MET A 42 -22.43 -25.59 -10.26
C MET A 42 -23.26 -25.50 -8.98
N ASN A 43 -23.96 -24.38 -8.77
CA ASN A 43 -24.85 -24.20 -7.62
C ASN A 43 -26.06 -25.15 -7.67
N ASP A 44 -26.63 -25.37 -8.85
CA ASP A 44 -27.75 -26.30 -9.05
C ASP A 44 -27.30 -27.75 -8.77
N LEU A 45 -26.14 -28.17 -9.29
CA LEU A 45 -25.57 -29.49 -8.99
C LEU A 45 -25.24 -29.68 -7.51
N ASN A 46 -24.74 -28.65 -6.82
CA ASN A 46 -24.47 -28.73 -5.38
C ASN A 46 -25.77 -28.91 -4.57
N LYS A 47 -26.86 -28.26 -4.97
CA LYS A 47 -28.18 -28.48 -4.34
C LYS A 47 -28.70 -29.90 -4.60
N ASP A 48 -28.56 -30.38 -5.83
CA ASP A 48 -28.97 -31.73 -6.20
C ASP A 48 -28.17 -32.79 -5.44
N TYR A 49 -26.86 -32.58 -5.30
CA TYR A 49 -25.99 -33.46 -4.52
C TYR A 49 -26.43 -33.53 -3.05
N LEU A 50 -26.68 -32.38 -2.42
CA LEU A 50 -27.17 -32.30 -1.04
C LEU A 50 -28.54 -33.00 -0.88
N SER A 51 -29.42 -32.91 -1.88
CA SER A 51 -30.71 -33.61 -1.86
C SER A 51 -30.54 -35.12 -1.97
N ALA A 52 -29.65 -35.59 -2.87
CA ALA A 52 -29.35 -37.00 -3.06
C ALA A 52 -28.70 -37.61 -1.81
N MET A 53 -27.79 -36.86 -1.18
CA MET A 53 -27.14 -37.23 0.08
C MET A 53 -28.15 -37.38 1.22
N LYS A 54 -29.09 -36.44 1.38
CA LYS A 54 -30.18 -36.55 2.37
C LYS A 54 -31.06 -37.77 2.14
N SER A 55 -31.24 -38.18 0.88
CA SER A 55 -32.01 -39.37 0.51
C SER A 55 -31.21 -40.68 0.48
N ASN A 56 -29.91 -40.68 0.83
CA ASN A 56 -29.00 -41.83 0.75
C ASN A 56 -28.96 -42.54 -0.63
N ASN A 57 -29.25 -41.82 -1.71
CA ASN A 57 -29.26 -42.40 -3.06
C ASN A 57 -27.85 -42.38 -3.68
N LYS A 58 -27.10 -43.46 -3.47
CA LYS A 58 -25.72 -43.62 -3.97
C LYS A 58 -25.58 -43.43 -5.48
N SER A 59 -26.46 -44.04 -6.27
CA SER A 59 -26.40 -43.94 -7.73
C SER A 59 -26.56 -42.51 -8.24
N ARG A 60 -27.45 -41.72 -7.63
CA ARG A 60 -27.64 -40.31 -7.98
C ARG A 60 -26.46 -39.43 -7.54
N MET A 61 -25.84 -39.74 -6.40
CA MET A 61 -24.62 -39.05 -5.98
C MET A 61 -23.48 -39.28 -6.98
N ASP A 62 -23.29 -40.52 -7.44
CA ASP A 62 -22.25 -40.89 -8.40
C ASP A 62 -22.45 -40.20 -9.76
N SER A 63 -23.70 -40.07 -10.24
CA SER A 63 -23.98 -39.37 -11.50
C SER A 63 -23.70 -37.87 -11.40
N ILE A 64 -24.07 -37.24 -10.28
CA ILE A 64 -23.80 -35.81 -10.03
C ILE A 64 -22.30 -35.56 -9.92
N GLN A 65 -21.56 -36.45 -9.27
CA GLN A 65 -20.12 -36.32 -9.15
C GLN A 65 -19.41 -36.43 -10.51
N LYS A 66 -19.90 -37.29 -11.41
CA LYS A 66 -19.41 -37.35 -12.80
C LYS A 66 -19.66 -36.03 -13.53
N GLU A 67 -20.85 -35.45 -13.40
CA GLU A 67 -21.17 -34.17 -14.04
C GLU A 67 -20.33 -33.01 -13.47
N GLN A 68 -20.08 -32.99 -12.16
CA GLN A 68 -19.13 -32.05 -11.54
C GLN A 68 -17.73 -32.20 -12.13
N ASN A 69 -17.24 -33.44 -12.28
CA ASN A 69 -15.93 -33.72 -12.89
C ASN A 69 -15.86 -33.26 -14.35
N GLU A 70 -16.94 -33.35 -15.12
CA GLU A 70 -17.00 -32.84 -16.49
C GLU A 70 -17.05 -31.30 -16.57
N LEU A 71 -17.64 -30.65 -15.57
CA LEU A 71 -17.65 -29.19 -15.46
C LEU A 71 -16.32 -28.63 -14.93
N MET A 72 -15.55 -29.43 -14.18
CA MET A 72 -14.29 -29.01 -13.57
C MET A 72 -13.27 -28.47 -14.58
N PRO A 73 -13.02 -29.09 -15.75
CA PRO A 73 -12.18 -28.51 -16.80
C PRO A 73 -12.66 -27.14 -17.29
N LYS A 74 -13.98 -26.94 -17.42
CA LYS A 74 -14.57 -25.64 -17.82
C LYS A 74 -14.33 -24.60 -16.74
N PHE A 75 -14.48 -25.00 -15.47
CA PHE A 75 -14.20 -24.14 -14.32
C PHE A 75 -12.72 -23.76 -14.26
N ASN A 76 -11.82 -24.72 -14.42
CA ASN A 76 -10.37 -24.49 -14.47
C ASN A 76 -9.99 -23.54 -15.62
N LYS A 77 -10.62 -23.67 -16.79
CA LYS A 77 -10.41 -22.75 -17.92
C LYS A 77 -10.87 -21.33 -17.60
N LEU A 78 -12.01 -21.16 -16.93
CA LEU A 78 -12.46 -19.85 -16.46
C LEU A 78 -11.52 -19.25 -15.41
N MET A 79 -11.08 -20.06 -14.45
CA MET A 79 -10.15 -19.65 -13.39
C MET A 79 -8.79 -19.23 -13.99
N MET A 80 -8.24 -20.02 -14.92
CA MET A 80 -7.04 -19.64 -15.68
C MET A 80 -7.24 -18.35 -16.48
N GLY A 81 -8.44 -18.15 -17.04
CA GLY A 81 -8.82 -16.88 -17.66
C GLY A 81 -8.74 -15.72 -16.67
N GLN A 82 -9.32 -15.87 -15.47
CA GLN A 82 -9.27 -14.86 -14.41
C GLN A 82 -7.84 -14.57 -13.94
N LEU A 83 -6.99 -15.59 -13.81
CA LEU A 83 -5.57 -15.41 -13.45
C LEU A 83 -4.82 -14.58 -14.50
N LYS A 84 -5.07 -14.81 -15.80
CA LYS A 84 -4.51 -13.97 -16.87
C LYS A 84 -4.96 -12.52 -16.73
N VAL A 85 -6.24 -12.29 -16.44
CA VAL A 85 -6.75 -10.93 -16.20
C VAL A 85 -6.09 -10.30 -14.98
N MET A 86 -5.94 -11.05 -13.89
CA MET A 86 -5.26 -10.58 -12.67
C MET A 86 -3.81 -10.16 -12.96
N GLY A 87 -3.07 -10.94 -13.76
CA GLY A 87 -1.72 -10.57 -14.19
C GLY A 87 -1.69 -9.24 -14.95
N VAL A 88 -2.62 -9.02 -15.88
CA VAL A 88 -2.76 -7.74 -16.60
C VAL A 88 -3.10 -6.60 -15.64
N VAL A 89 -4.02 -6.83 -14.69
CA VAL A 89 -4.43 -5.84 -13.68
C VAL A 89 -3.24 -5.42 -12.82
N ILE A 90 -2.38 -6.36 -12.40
CA ILE A 90 -1.18 -6.06 -11.61
C ILE A 90 -0.21 -5.16 -12.40
N VAL A 91 0.03 -5.46 -13.68
CA VAL A 91 0.92 -4.63 -14.52
C VAL A 91 0.36 -3.21 -14.65
N VAL A 92 -0.95 -3.07 -14.89
CA VAL A 92 -1.61 -1.76 -14.95
C VAL A 92 -1.55 -1.05 -13.59
N PHE A 93 -1.78 -1.76 -12.50
CA PHE A 93 -1.65 -1.21 -11.15
C PHE A 93 -0.25 -0.64 -10.90
N LEU A 94 0.80 -1.41 -11.19
CA LEU A 94 2.18 -0.94 -11.06
C LEU A 94 2.47 0.30 -11.93
N ALA A 95 1.91 0.35 -13.15
CA ALA A 95 2.04 1.51 -14.02
C ALA A 95 1.37 2.78 -13.45
N PHE A 96 0.26 2.65 -12.73
CA PHE A 96 -0.39 3.78 -12.02
C PHE A 96 0.27 4.11 -10.69
N MET A 97 0.90 3.14 -10.03
CA MET A 97 1.66 3.36 -8.79
C MET A 97 2.95 4.13 -9.03
N TYR A 98 3.58 3.98 -10.19
CA TYR A 98 4.77 4.73 -10.55
C TYR A 98 4.59 6.26 -10.42
N PRO A 99 3.62 6.91 -11.10
CA PRO A 99 3.41 8.35 -10.98
C PRO A 99 3.00 8.78 -9.57
N VAL A 100 2.26 7.96 -8.82
CA VAL A 100 1.92 8.25 -7.41
C VAL A 100 3.20 8.41 -6.60
N ASN A 101 4.12 7.44 -6.66
CA ASN A 101 5.38 7.51 -5.91
C ASN A 101 6.31 8.63 -6.41
N THR A 102 6.38 8.89 -7.72
CA THR A 102 7.30 9.89 -8.26
C THR A 102 6.83 11.33 -8.08
N LEU A 103 5.51 11.53 -8.00
CA LEU A 103 4.92 12.86 -7.79
C LEU A 103 4.71 13.16 -6.31
N ASP A 104 5.07 12.23 -5.42
CA ASP A 104 4.90 12.40 -3.98
C ASP A 104 5.80 13.53 -3.47
N PRO A 105 5.24 14.71 -3.12
CA PRO A 105 6.04 15.83 -2.65
C PRO A 105 6.72 15.52 -1.31
N PHE A 106 6.26 14.48 -0.60
CA PHE A 106 6.73 14.05 0.71
C PHE A 106 7.96 13.15 0.66
N MET A 107 8.36 12.67 -0.52
CA MET A 107 9.61 11.90 -0.69
C MET A 107 10.79 12.78 -1.14
N VAL A 108 10.54 14.04 -1.51
CA VAL A 108 11.54 14.90 -2.17
C VAL A 108 12.46 15.59 -1.16
N ASP A 109 12.05 15.72 0.10
CA ASP A 109 12.82 16.38 1.16
C ASP A 109 13.63 15.42 2.04
N ASP A 110 13.52 14.11 1.82
CA ASP A 110 14.36 13.11 2.47
C ASP A 110 15.83 13.27 2.05
N GLN A 111 16.71 13.55 3.01
CA GLN A 111 18.15 13.58 2.77
C GLN A 111 18.85 12.42 3.47
N THR A 112 19.67 11.70 2.73
CA THR A 112 20.61 10.72 3.27
C THR A 112 21.98 11.36 3.47
N PHE A 113 22.61 11.09 4.61
CA PHE A 113 23.95 11.54 4.94
C PHE A 113 24.73 10.40 5.60
N ASP A 114 26.00 10.23 5.22
CA ASP A 114 26.87 9.27 5.90
C ASP A 114 27.43 9.87 7.20
N LEU A 115 27.49 9.07 8.25
CA LEU A 115 28.18 9.44 9.48
C LEU A 115 29.63 8.96 9.38
N VAL A 116 30.55 9.74 9.94
CA VAL A 116 31.98 9.45 9.98
C VAL A 116 32.37 9.05 11.40
N SER A 117 33.14 7.98 11.54
CA SER A 117 33.69 7.55 12.81
C SER A 117 34.67 8.61 13.35
N LEU A 118 34.39 9.14 14.55
CA LEU A 118 35.25 10.13 15.21
C LEU A 118 36.37 9.48 16.02
N SER A 119 36.15 8.26 16.51
CA SER A 119 37.17 7.48 17.20
C SER A 119 37.04 6.00 16.89
N SER A 120 38.17 5.36 16.61
CA SER A 120 38.23 3.91 16.39
C SER A 120 37.95 3.09 17.66
N ALA A 121 37.97 3.73 18.84
CA ALA A 121 37.92 3.05 20.14
C ALA A 121 36.54 3.09 20.82
N GLN A 122 35.70 4.08 20.55
CA GLN A 122 34.44 4.27 21.30
C GLN A 122 33.17 4.09 20.46
N GLY A 123 33.31 3.73 19.17
CA GLY A 123 32.16 3.52 18.30
C GLY A 123 31.32 4.79 18.13
N GLU A 124 31.93 5.97 18.28
CA GLU A 124 31.26 7.25 18.07
C GLU A 124 31.27 7.61 16.58
N TRP A 125 30.09 7.86 16.04
CA TRP A 125 29.89 8.26 14.64
C TRP A 125 29.11 9.55 14.61
N CYS A 126 29.57 10.53 13.84
CA CYS A 126 28.86 11.79 13.66
C CYS A 126 28.80 12.19 12.20
N GLY A 127 27.69 12.80 11.79
CA GLY A 127 27.50 13.37 10.47
C GLY A 127 26.74 14.68 10.57
N SER A 128 26.92 15.54 9.57
CA SER A 128 26.19 16.81 9.49
C SER A 128 25.49 16.93 8.16
N PHE A 129 24.32 17.56 8.16
CA PHE A 129 23.55 17.86 6.95
C PHE A 129 22.90 19.23 7.06
N ALA A 130 22.63 19.87 5.92
CA ALA A 130 21.97 21.17 5.88
C ALA A 130 20.45 21.00 5.95
N VAL A 131 19.82 21.49 7.01
CA VAL A 131 18.37 21.37 7.23
C VAL A 131 17.61 22.16 6.17
N GLN A 132 16.95 21.45 5.27
CA GLN A 132 16.09 22.04 4.23
C GLN A 132 14.67 22.18 4.75
N CYS A 133 14.40 23.26 5.47
CA CYS A 133 13.08 23.61 6.02
C CYS A 133 11.98 23.83 4.95
N SER A 134 11.58 22.78 4.23
CA SER A 134 10.44 22.76 3.29
C SER A 134 9.12 23.02 4.02
N SER A 135 9.04 22.55 5.27
CA SER A 135 7.91 22.71 6.19
C SER A 135 8.39 22.92 7.62
N SER A 136 7.69 23.75 8.39
CA SER A 136 7.93 23.93 9.83
C SER A 136 7.33 22.77 10.61
N GLY A 137 8.06 22.21 11.56
CA GLY A 137 7.59 21.10 12.39
C GLY A 137 8.68 20.11 12.78
N PRO A 138 8.32 18.98 13.41
CA PRO A 138 9.25 17.93 13.75
C PRO A 138 9.67 17.15 12.51
N TRP A 139 10.97 16.92 12.39
CA TRP A 139 11.60 16.07 11.40
C TRP A 139 12.17 14.85 12.14
N LEU A 140 11.90 13.67 11.62
CA LEU A 140 12.47 12.41 12.05
C LEU A 140 13.89 12.29 11.47
N VAL A 141 14.83 11.91 12.32
CA VAL A 141 16.20 11.58 11.92
C VAL A 141 16.43 10.12 12.28
N ASP A 142 16.37 9.27 11.28
CA ASP A 142 16.65 7.85 11.39
C ASP A 142 18.15 7.63 11.18
N VAL A 143 18.79 6.86 12.05
CA VAL A 143 20.17 6.44 11.83
C VAL A 143 20.22 4.93 11.86
N THR A 144 20.83 4.35 10.83
CA THR A 144 21.01 2.91 10.69
C THR A 144 22.50 2.58 10.73
N ALA A 145 22.86 1.66 11.62
CA ALA A 145 24.21 1.11 11.75
C ALA A 145 24.31 -0.23 11.00
N TYR A 146 25.40 -0.40 10.25
CA TYR A 146 25.68 -1.56 9.41
C TYR A 146 26.99 -2.23 9.80
N SER A 147 27.07 -3.53 9.51
CA SER A 147 28.29 -4.33 9.54
C SER A 147 28.35 -5.10 8.22
N GLY A 148 29.16 -4.61 7.29
CA GLY A 148 29.13 -4.99 5.89
C GLY A 148 27.78 -4.63 5.26
N THR A 149 27.03 -5.64 4.82
CA THR A 149 25.70 -5.47 4.23
C THR A 149 24.56 -5.72 5.23
N SER A 150 24.88 -6.13 6.46
CA SER A 150 23.88 -6.49 7.47
C SER A 150 23.52 -5.28 8.33
N GLU A 151 22.21 -5.02 8.49
CA GLU A 151 21.68 -4.02 9.41
C GLU A 151 21.85 -4.51 10.87
N LYS A 152 22.63 -3.77 11.68
CA LYS A 152 22.82 -4.07 13.11
C LYS A 152 21.71 -3.48 13.96
N GLY A 153 21.28 -2.28 13.63
CA GLY A 153 20.19 -1.61 14.30
C GLY A 153 19.84 -0.29 13.64
N THR A 154 18.61 0.15 13.90
CA THR A 154 18.08 1.46 13.50
C THR A 154 17.45 2.08 14.73
N ASN A 155 17.76 3.35 14.98
CA ASN A 155 17.07 4.17 15.98
C ASN A 155 16.75 5.54 15.37
N SER A 156 15.84 6.27 15.98
CA SER A 156 15.41 7.58 15.50
C SER A 156 15.47 8.64 16.60
N THR A 157 15.70 9.89 16.19
CA THR A 157 15.50 11.07 17.02
C THR A 157 14.69 12.12 16.26
N TYR A 158 14.36 13.22 16.92
CA TYR A 158 13.63 14.34 16.32
C TYR A 158 14.45 15.61 16.36
N ILE A 159 14.37 16.36 15.28
CA ILE A 159 14.75 17.77 15.23
C ILE A 159 13.52 18.58 14.82
N TYR A 160 13.55 19.90 15.02
CA TYR A 160 12.46 20.79 14.66
C TYR A 160 12.96 21.83 13.67
N CYS A 161 12.27 21.96 12.55
CA CYS A 161 12.45 23.07 11.65
C CYS A 161 11.65 24.29 12.14
N SER A 162 12.35 25.41 12.34
CA SER A 162 11.86 26.74 12.76
C SER A 162 11.28 26.85 14.18
N ARG A 163 10.40 25.94 14.60
CA ARG A 163 9.71 26.00 15.91
C ARG A 163 9.44 24.61 16.49
N GLU A 164 9.51 24.48 17.82
CA GLU A 164 9.20 23.25 18.56
C GLU A 164 7.67 23.04 18.67
N THR A 165 7.01 22.80 17.54
CA THR A 165 5.56 22.60 17.44
C THR A 165 5.24 21.45 16.51
N GLY A 166 4.20 20.68 16.81
CA GLY A 166 3.70 19.60 15.95
C GLY A 166 3.53 18.29 16.70
N ILE A 167 2.89 17.32 16.05
CA ILE A 167 2.77 15.95 16.57
C ILE A 167 4.05 15.23 16.19
N LEU A 168 4.75 14.67 17.19
CA LEU A 168 5.93 13.86 16.94
C LEU A 168 5.54 12.59 16.17
N PRO A 169 6.25 12.25 15.07
CA PRO A 169 6.13 10.95 14.45
C PRO A 169 6.35 9.82 15.47
N SER A 170 5.99 8.59 15.12
CA SER A 170 6.42 7.43 15.92
C SER A 170 7.86 7.09 15.53
N PRO A 171 8.77 6.90 16.51
CA PRO A 171 10.17 6.61 16.20
C PRO A 171 10.31 5.21 15.60
N VAL A 172 11.24 5.04 14.68
CA VAL A 172 11.58 3.75 14.10
C VAL A 172 12.69 3.11 14.93
N MET A 173 12.35 2.05 15.65
CA MET A 173 13.30 1.30 16.47
C MET A 173 13.36 -0.14 15.99
N LYS A 174 14.56 -0.60 15.59
CA LYS A 174 14.79 -1.96 15.08
C LYS A 174 16.18 -2.46 15.45
N GLY A 175 16.31 -3.73 15.80
CA GLY A 175 17.62 -4.34 16.12
C GLY A 175 18.22 -3.81 17.42
N THR A 176 19.56 -3.72 17.49
CA THR A 176 20.26 -3.19 18.66
C THR A 176 20.05 -1.68 18.76
N LEU A 177 19.43 -1.23 19.85
CA LEU A 177 19.21 0.19 20.09
C LEU A 177 20.51 0.88 20.52
N PHE A 178 20.73 2.07 20.01
CA PHE A 178 21.87 2.94 20.35
C PHE A 178 21.40 4.37 20.56
N PRO A 179 22.03 5.14 21.47
CA PRO A 179 21.66 6.54 21.67
C PRO A 179 21.97 7.36 20.42
N ILE A 180 21.07 8.29 20.11
CA ILE A 180 21.25 9.32 19.07
C ILE A 180 21.17 10.67 19.75
N THR A 181 22.15 11.52 19.50
CA THR A 181 22.19 12.90 19.98
C THR A 181 22.29 13.86 18.80
N THR A 182 21.75 15.05 19.00
CA THR A 182 21.86 16.17 18.05
C THR A 182 22.50 17.34 18.77
N ASP A 183 23.19 18.21 18.05
CA ASP A 183 23.82 19.40 18.62
C ASP A 183 22.78 20.35 19.23
N LYS A 184 21.57 20.39 18.66
CA LYS A 184 20.42 21.11 19.21
C LYS A 184 19.10 20.50 18.73
N LYS A 185 17.98 21.06 19.18
CA LYS A 185 16.64 20.60 18.80
C LYS A 185 15.99 21.42 17.71
N VAL A 186 16.25 22.74 17.64
CA VAL A 186 15.55 23.64 16.72
C VAL A 186 16.54 24.26 15.74
N TYR A 187 16.25 24.10 14.45
CA TYR A 187 17.09 24.53 13.33
C TYR A 187 16.35 25.50 12.43
N THR A 188 17.10 26.41 11.82
CA THR A 188 16.62 27.33 10.78
C THR A 188 16.93 26.78 9.37
N GLN A 189 16.32 27.35 8.34
CA GLN A 189 16.56 26.93 6.96
C GLN A 189 18.04 27.07 6.59
N ASN A 190 18.62 26.02 6.01
CA ASN A 190 20.03 25.89 5.63
C ASN A 190 21.03 25.85 6.79
N GLU A 191 20.55 25.71 8.03
CA GLU A 191 21.43 25.48 9.17
C GLU A 191 21.94 24.04 9.18
N ASN A 192 23.20 23.82 9.57
CA ASN A 192 23.75 22.48 9.67
C ASN A 192 23.32 21.81 10.97
N ALA A 193 22.63 20.68 10.87
CA ALA A 193 22.37 19.79 11.99
C ALA A 193 23.48 18.74 12.07
N THR A 194 24.02 18.53 13.26
CA THR A 194 25.01 17.49 13.55
C THR A 194 24.35 16.40 14.38
N VAL A 195 24.42 15.17 13.87
CA VAL A 195 23.84 13.98 14.47
C VAL A 195 24.98 13.05 14.86
N CYS A 196 24.98 12.61 16.10
CA CYS A 196 25.96 11.71 16.65
C CYS A 196 25.30 10.46 17.23
N ILE A 197 25.96 9.32 17.11
CA ILE A 197 25.52 8.05 17.68
C ILE A 197 26.68 7.34 18.39
N THR A 198 26.34 6.51 19.38
CA THR A 198 27.25 5.49 19.92
C THR A 198 26.87 4.15 19.30
N ALA A 199 27.46 3.84 18.15
CA ALA A 199 27.07 2.69 17.34
C ALA A 199 27.38 1.34 18.02
N PRO A 200 26.61 0.28 17.73
CA PRO A 200 26.89 -1.06 18.22
C PRO A 200 28.29 -1.56 17.82
N GLU A 201 28.88 -2.45 18.62
CA GLU A 201 30.19 -3.05 18.32
C GLU A 201 30.20 -3.76 16.96
N GLY A 202 31.28 -3.58 16.21
CA GLY A 202 31.43 -4.13 14.86
C GLY A 202 30.67 -3.36 13.77
N THR A 203 30.18 -2.16 14.07
CA THR A 203 29.67 -1.22 13.05
C THR A 203 30.83 -0.71 12.21
N ASP A 204 30.73 -0.87 10.88
CA ASP A 204 31.71 -0.36 9.91
C ASP A 204 31.15 0.77 9.05
N ARG A 205 29.83 1.00 9.10
CA ARG A 205 29.16 2.11 8.42
C ARG A 205 27.92 2.53 9.19
N ALA A 206 27.69 3.84 9.29
CA ALA A 206 26.45 4.41 9.79
C ALA A 206 25.89 5.43 8.79
N VAL A 207 24.59 5.34 8.51
CA VAL A 207 23.90 6.22 7.56
C VAL A 207 22.72 6.86 8.26
N GLY A 208 22.62 8.18 8.18
CA GLY A 208 21.48 8.96 8.62
C GLY A 208 20.54 9.24 7.45
N LYS A 209 19.24 9.19 7.73
CA LYS A 209 18.19 9.63 6.83
C LYS A 209 17.31 10.62 7.59
N THR A 210 17.09 11.76 7.00
CA THR A 210 16.06 12.69 7.47
C THR A 210 14.77 12.43 6.74
N ASP A 211 13.67 12.53 7.48
CA ASP A 211 12.31 12.49 6.99
C ASP A 211 11.59 13.66 7.68
N SER A 212 10.99 14.57 6.91
CA SER A 212 10.34 15.75 7.47
C SER A 212 9.05 15.44 8.24
N GLY A 213 8.72 14.16 8.40
CA GLY A 213 7.49 13.71 9.04
C GLY A 213 6.26 14.15 8.26
N THR A 214 6.43 14.58 7.01
CA THR A 214 5.31 14.97 6.16
C THR A 214 4.75 13.73 5.49
N TRP A 215 4.11 12.86 6.26
CA TRP A 215 3.45 11.69 5.68
C TRP A 215 2.21 12.15 4.94
N PHE A 216 1.96 11.64 3.74
CA PHE A 216 0.63 11.75 3.13
C PHE A 216 -0.38 11.14 4.09
N MET A 217 -1.16 11.98 4.77
CA MET A 217 -2.12 11.54 5.77
C MET A 217 -3.50 12.05 5.40
N VAL A 218 -4.45 11.14 5.27
CA VAL A 218 -5.85 11.48 5.04
C VAL A 218 -6.64 11.10 6.29
N PRO A 219 -7.12 12.09 7.08
CA PRO A 219 -7.97 11.80 8.22
C PRO A 219 -9.28 11.16 7.74
N LEU A 220 -9.69 10.09 8.42
CA LEU A 220 -10.96 9.44 8.13
C LEU A 220 -12.07 10.06 8.97
N PRO A 221 -13.29 10.20 8.42
CA PRO A 221 -14.42 10.73 9.18
C PRO A 221 -14.92 9.76 10.28
N PHE A 222 -14.42 8.53 10.30
CA PHE A 222 -14.73 7.50 11.30
C PHE A 222 -13.55 6.52 11.42
N THR A 223 -13.42 5.87 12.57
CA THR A 223 -12.43 4.80 12.78
C THR A 223 -12.88 3.53 12.07
N ILE A 224 -12.02 2.91 11.26
CA ILE A 224 -12.29 1.60 10.65
C ILE A 224 -12.06 0.53 11.72
N PRO A 225 -13.10 -0.16 12.25
CA PRO A 225 -12.95 -1.02 13.43
C PRO A 225 -11.98 -2.18 13.21
N VAL A 226 -11.93 -2.72 12.00
CA VAL A 226 -11.05 -3.85 11.63
C VAL A 226 -9.57 -3.46 11.65
N LEU A 227 -9.25 -2.18 11.39
CA LEU A 227 -7.88 -1.68 11.31
C LEU A 227 -7.49 -0.83 12.52
N ASN A 228 -8.46 -0.50 13.39
CA ASN A 228 -8.31 0.50 14.46
C ASN A 228 -7.61 1.80 13.97
N ALA A 229 -7.91 2.20 12.74
CA ALA A 229 -7.26 3.33 12.07
C ALA A 229 -8.24 4.49 11.92
N ASN A 230 -7.82 5.68 12.36
CA ASN A 230 -8.53 6.95 12.23
C ASN A 230 -7.99 7.84 11.08
N ALA A 231 -6.94 7.39 10.41
CA ALA A 231 -6.36 8.04 9.24
C ALA A 231 -5.69 7.01 8.34
N ILE A 232 -5.51 7.37 7.07
CA ILE A 232 -4.76 6.60 6.09
C ILE A 232 -3.41 7.27 5.90
N ASN A 233 -2.35 6.51 6.17
CA ASN A 233 -0.97 6.96 6.02
C ASN A 233 -0.39 6.40 4.70
N GLY A 234 0.15 7.27 3.86
CA GLY A 234 0.76 6.95 2.58
C GLY A 234 -0.20 7.09 1.39
N ALA A 235 0.28 7.76 0.33
CA ALA A 235 -0.46 7.96 -0.91
C ALA A 235 -0.86 6.65 -1.59
N ASN A 236 0.00 5.63 -1.49
CA ASN A 236 -0.23 4.29 -2.00
C ASN A 236 -1.45 3.61 -1.36
N ILE A 237 -1.57 3.70 -0.03
CA ILE A 237 -2.72 3.11 0.69
C ILE A 237 -3.99 3.88 0.34
N TRP A 238 -3.91 5.21 0.28
CA TRP A 238 -5.03 6.05 -0.14
C TRP A 238 -5.52 5.71 -1.56
N PHE A 239 -4.60 5.58 -2.52
CA PHE A 239 -4.91 5.15 -3.88
C PHE A 239 -5.67 3.83 -3.91
N ILE A 240 -5.21 2.82 -3.13
CA ILE A 240 -5.86 1.52 -3.03
C ILE A 240 -7.27 1.65 -2.43
N VAL A 241 -7.42 2.38 -1.33
CA VAL A 241 -8.71 2.57 -0.66
C VAL A 241 -9.72 3.25 -1.58
N VAL A 242 -9.34 4.36 -2.22
CA VAL A 242 -10.20 5.07 -3.19
C VAL A 242 -10.59 4.13 -4.33
N SER A 243 -9.62 3.39 -4.90
CA SER A 243 -9.88 2.46 -6.00
C SER A 243 -10.88 1.37 -5.63
N ILE A 244 -10.82 0.83 -4.42
CA ILE A 244 -11.75 -0.18 -3.89
C ILE A 244 -13.13 0.43 -3.69
N ILE A 245 -13.23 1.57 -2.99
CA ILE A 245 -14.51 2.24 -2.71
C ILE A 245 -15.23 2.57 -4.02
N PHE A 246 -14.53 3.20 -4.97
CA PHE A 246 -15.12 3.51 -6.28
C PHE A 246 -15.44 2.26 -7.09
N GLY A 247 -14.61 1.22 -7.02
CA GLY A 247 -14.90 -0.07 -7.66
C GLY A 247 -16.20 -0.69 -7.16
N LEU A 248 -16.47 -0.61 -5.85
CA LEU A 248 -17.71 -1.08 -5.22
C LEU A 248 -18.92 -0.22 -5.61
N ILE A 249 -18.80 1.10 -5.51
CA ILE A 249 -19.87 2.04 -5.90
C ILE A 249 -20.24 1.83 -7.38
N PHE A 250 -19.23 1.78 -8.25
CA PHE A 250 -19.43 1.57 -9.68
C PHE A 250 -20.11 0.22 -9.96
N SER A 251 -19.68 -0.85 -9.28
CA SER A 251 -20.30 -2.18 -9.42
C SER A 251 -21.76 -2.19 -8.97
N PHE A 252 -22.10 -1.48 -7.89
CA PHE A 252 -23.46 -1.35 -7.40
C PHE A 252 -24.37 -0.57 -8.38
N VAL A 253 -23.89 0.58 -8.87
CA VAL A 253 -24.61 1.41 -9.85
C VAL A 253 -24.84 0.62 -11.15
N TRP A 254 -23.78 -0.01 -11.67
CA TRP A 254 -23.86 -0.80 -12.91
C TRP A 254 -24.82 -2.00 -12.77
N GLY A 255 -24.81 -2.67 -11.62
CA GLY A 255 -25.74 -3.75 -11.31
C GLY A 255 -27.21 -3.31 -11.33
N LYS A 256 -27.52 -2.09 -10.87
CA LYS A 256 -28.87 -1.52 -10.98
C LYS A 256 -29.24 -1.18 -12.42
N VAL A 257 -28.32 -0.64 -13.21
CA VAL A 257 -28.56 -0.29 -14.63
C VAL A 257 -28.85 -1.53 -15.47
N GLN A 258 -28.09 -2.62 -15.30
CA GLN A 258 -28.31 -3.84 -16.07
C GLN A 258 -29.67 -4.51 -15.81
N LYS A 259 -30.21 -4.41 -14.59
CA LYS A 259 -31.54 -4.95 -14.26
C LYS A 259 -32.68 -4.22 -14.96
N LYS A 260 -32.48 -2.96 -15.39
CA LYS A 260 -33.50 -2.14 -16.04
C LYS A 260 -33.58 -2.35 -17.56
N LYS A 261 -32.63 -3.03 -18.20
CA LYS A 261 -32.77 -3.35 -19.63
C LYS A 261 -33.93 -4.36 -19.77
N PRO A 262 -35.06 -3.98 -20.40
CA PRO A 262 -36.18 -4.89 -20.58
C PRO A 262 -35.69 -6.12 -21.35
N LYS A 263 -36.11 -7.31 -20.93
CA LYS A 263 -35.82 -8.58 -21.61
C LYS A 263 -36.48 -8.71 -23.00
N GLY A 264 -36.98 -7.61 -23.56
CA GLY A 264 -37.62 -7.59 -24.87
C GLY A 264 -36.63 -7.14 -25.94
N GLU A 265 -36.68 -7.80 -27.09
CA GLU A 265 -35.83 -7.59 -28.27
C GLU A 265 -34.50 -8.36 -28.29
N ALA A 266 -34.57 -9.68 -28.06
CA ALA A 266 -33.80 -10.60 -28.87
C ALA A 266 -34.76 -11.14 -29.95
N LYS A 267 -34.67 -10.58 -31.17
CA LYS A 267 -35.15 -11.20 -32.41
C LYS A 267 -34.00 -12.01 -33.00
#